data_AF-A0A5C4L741-F1
#
_entry.id   AF-A0A5C4L741-F1
#
_cell.length_a   1.000
_cell.length_b   1.000
_cell.length_c   1.000
_cell.angle_alpha   90.00
_cell.angle_beta   90.00
_cell.angle_gamma   90.00
#
_symmetry.space_group_name_H-M   'P 1'
#
loop_
_entity.id
_entity.type
_entity.pdbx_description
1 polymer ?
#
loop_
_entity_poly.entity_id
_entity_poly.type
_entity_poly.pdbx_seq_one_letter_code
_entity_poly.pdbx_strand_id
1 'polypeptide(L)'
;MLAIGAIAGGPSVTAATTGAAISVRGLTRRFGAVVAVDDVSLEIAAGEFIALLGPSGSGKSTVLMSLAGFDLPDAGRILIGGEDCTHLPPHRRNIGMVFQNYTLFPHLSVADNVAFPLKMRGIGRAERRARAEAALEVVRLSGFGARMPRQLSGGQQQRVALARAIVYRPRVLLMDEPLSALDKNLREEMQIEIKRLHSELGITIVFVTHDQGEALTMADRVAILRAGRVQQIAPARTLYERPANLFAAGFIGDMNRIPTTWDGRAAHVAGRALALEAEAAVSAVPPGPAILAVRPERIGVAAPDRPDALPATVTDVVYGGAGTLVIATLDDGAQVRARAPSAALPPLAPGDRVGLVVPPGAALLYPAEAP
;
A
#
# COMPACT_ATOMS: atom_id res chain seq x y z
N MET A 1 -46.15 41.24 -20.48
CA MET A 1 -46.30 39.78 -20.59
C MET A 1 -45.06 39.26 -21.32
N LEU A 2 -43.99 39.04 -20.56
CA LEU A 2 -42.65 38.67 -21.05
C LEU A 2 -42.51 37.15 -21.02
N ALA A 3 -42.20 36.54 -22.16
CA ALA A 3 -41.95 35.13 -22.30
C ALA A 3 -40.51 34.80 -21.87
N ILE A 4 -40.37 33.96 -20.84
CA ILE A 4 -39.10 33.42 -20.36
C ILE A 4 -38.84 32.12 -21.13
N GLY A 5 -37.79 32.12 -21.95
CA GLY A 5 -37.32 30.96 -22.70
C GLY A 5 -36.64 29.94 -21.79
N ALA A 6 -37.05 28.69 -21.92
CA ALA A 6 -36.46 27.54 -21.23
C ALA A 6 -35.02 27.30 -21.70
N ILE A 7 -34.09 27.28 -20.75
CA ILE A 7 -32.69 26.94 -20.97
C ILE A 7 -32.58 25.42 -20.93
N ALA A 8 -32.15 24.82 -22.05
CA ALA A 8 -31.91 23.39 -22.18
C ALA A 8 -30.82 22.93 -21.21
N GLY A 9 -31.14 21.91 -20.39
CA GLY A 9 -30.22 21.29 -19.46
C GLY A 9 -29.04 20.63 -20.16
N GLY A 10 -27.83 20.95 -19.72
CA GLY A 10 -26.61 20.26 -20.13
C GLY A 10 -26.57 18.81 -19.62
N PRO A 11 -25.74 17.94 -20.23
CA PRO A 11 -25.67 16.55 -19.83
C PRO A 11 -25.17 16.42 -18.38
N SER A 12 -25.98 15.79 -17.53
CA SER A 12 -25.65 15.53 -16.13
C SER A 12 -24.45 14.58 -16.02
N VAL A 13 -23.49 14.95 -15.17
CA VAL A 13 -22.26 14.18 -14.90
C VAL A 13 -22.55 13.12 -13.82
N THR A 14 -23.43 12.16 -14.10
CA THR A 14 -23.83 11.12 -13.11
C THR A 14 -23.96 9.71 -13.69
N ALA A 15 -23.28 9.40 -14.80
CA ALA A 15 -23.05 8.00 -15.16
C ALA A 15 -21.82 7.51 -14.39
N ALA A 16 -22.04 6.88 -13.22
CA ALA A 16 -21.00 6.21 -12.45
C ALA A 16 -20.26 5.23 -13.38
N THR A 17 -18.97 5.48 -13.62
CA THR A 17 -18.15 4.58 -14.43
C THR A 17 -17.79 3.40 -13.56
N THR A 18 -18.51 2.28 -13.69
CA THR A 18 -18.18 1.06 -12.95
C THR A 18 -16.76 0.62 -13.34
N GLY A 19 -15.91 0.39 -12.34
CA GLY A 19 -14.56 -0.13 -12.55
C GLY A 19 -14.55 -1.44 -13.33
N ALA A 20 -13.39 -1.83 -13.84
CA ALA A 20 -13.21 -3.12 -14.51
C ALA A 20 -12.39 -4.07 -13.63
N ALA A 21 -12.81 -5.32 -13.52
CA ALA A 21 -12.00 -6.34 -12.88
C ALA A 21 -10.69 -6.56 -13.66
N ILE A 22 -9.62 -6.92 -12.96
CA ILE A 22 -8.30 -7.21 -13.55
C ILE A 22 -7.89 -8.60 -13.09
N SER A 23 -7.54 -9.46 -14.05
CA SER A 23 -7.01 -10.80 -13.80
C SER A 23 -5.62 -10.92 -14.42
N VAL A 24 -4.63 -11.17 -13.58
CA VAL A 24 -3.24 -11.45 -13.96
C VAL A 24 -2.98 -12.92 -13.64
N ARG A 25 -2.51 -13.68 -14.62
CA ARG A 25 -2.32 -15.14 -14.49
C ARG A 25 -0.93 -15.54 -14.93
N GLY A 26 -0.13 -16.01 -13.98
CA GLY A 26 1.23 -16.51 -14.22
C GLY A 26 2.16 -15.52 -14.94
N LEU A 27 2.00 -14.23 -14.64
CA LEU A 27 2.77 -13.17 -15.26
C LEU A 27 4.25 -13.37 -14.98
N THR A 28 5.04 -13.48 -16.05
CA THR A 28 6.49 -13.59 -15.97
C THR A 28 7.12 -12.56 -16.87
N ARG A 29 8.11 -11.83 -16.34
CA ARG A 29 8.89 -10.84 -17.09
C ARG A 29 10.38 -10.96 -16.78
N ARG A 30 11.17 -11.10 -17.83
CA ARG A 30 12.62 -11.25 -17.82
C ARG A 30 13.32 -10.10 -18.54
N PHE A 31 14.43 -9.65 -17.99
CA PHE A 31 15.35 -8.68 -18.59
C PHE A 31 16.73 -9.32 -18.68
N GLY A 32 17.02 -9.93 -19.83
CA GLY A 32 18.21 -10.79 -19.97
C GLY A 32 18.16 -11.95 -18.98
N ALA A 33 19.16 -12.05 -18.10
CA ALA A 33 19.23 -13.08 -17.07
C ALA A 33 18.36 -12.79 -15.83
N VAL A 34 17.88 -11.56 -15.66
CA VAL A 34 17.13 -11.15 -14.46
C VAL A 34 15.65 -11.46 -14.64
N VAL A 35 15.08 -12.30 -13.77
CA VAL A 35 13.63 -12.53 -13.70
C VAL A 35 13.02 -11.49 -12.74
N ALA A 36 12.51 -10.39 -13.28
CA ALA A 36 11.96 -9.29 -12.48
C ALA A 36 10.56 -9.61 -11.92
N VAL A 37 9.78 -10.42 -12.65
CA VAL A 37 8.47 -10.94 -12.23
C VAL A 37 8.45 -12.41 -12.57
N ASP A 38 8.09 -13.25 -11.60
CA ASP A 38 8.18 -14.70 -11.67
C ASP A 38 6.87 -15.33 -11.21
N ASP A 39 6.03 -15.74 -12.17
CA ASP A 39 4.75 -16.40 -11.93
C ASP A 39 3.78 -15.62 -11.00
N VAL A 40 3.62 -14.32 -11.26
CA VAL A 40 2.68 -13.48 -10.49
C VAL A 40 1.25 -13.68 -10.98
N SER A 41 0.37 -14.08 -10.05
CA SER A 41 -1.07 -14.14 -10.27
C SER A 41 -1.79 -13.21 -9.31
N LEU A 42 -2.78 -12.47 -9.82
CA LEU A 42 -3.51 -11.43 -9.08
C LEU A 42 -4.93 -11.29 -9.63
N GLU A 43 -5.92 -11.31 -8.73
CA GLU A 43 -7.32 -11.05 -9.05
C GLU A 43 -7.77 -9.79 -8.30
N ILE A 44 -8.26 -8.82 -9.07
CA ILE A 44 -8.72 -7.51 -8.60
C ILE A 44 -10.17 -7.34 -9.05
N ALA A 45 -11.08 -7.13 -8.10
CA ALA A 45 -12.48 -6.89 -8.38
C ALA A 45 -12.71 -5.52 -9.04
N ALA A 46 -13.83 -5.40 -9.75
CA ALA A 46 -14.26 -4.12 -10.31
C ALA A 46 -14.45 -3.09 -9.19
N GLY A 47 -13.79 -1.93 -9.31
CA GLY A 47 -13.86 -0.86 -8.33
C GLY A 47 -12.96 -1.06 -7.10
N GLU A 48 -12.20 -2.16 -7.02
CA GLU A 48 -11.27 -2.39 -5.89
C GLU A 48 -10.06 -1.45 -5.96
N PHE A 49 -9.63 -0.96 -4.80
CA PHE A 49 -8.34 -0.32 -4.62
C PHE A 49 -7.35 -1.35 -4.10
N ILE A 50 -6.39 -1.75 -4.94
CA ILE A 50 -5.29 -2.61 -4.53
C ILE A 50 -3.95 -1.87 -4.53
N ALA A 51 -3.15 -2.07 -3.49
CA ALA A 51 -1.78 -1.60 -3.45
C ALA A 51 -0.78 -2.74 -3.74
N LEU A 52 0.21 -2.49 -4.59
CA LEU A 52 1.39 -3.33 -4.76
C LEU A 52 2.49 -2.76 -3.87
N LEU A 53 2.97 -3.56 -2.93
CA LEU A 53 3.90 -3.15 -1.90
C LEU A 53 5.07 -4.13 -1.80
N GLY A 54 6.26 -3.65 -1.46
CA GLY A 54 7.45 -4.49 -1.37
C GLY A 54 8.75 -3.69 -1.49
N PRO A 55 9.90 -4.30 -1.21
CA PRO A 55 11.21 -3.65 -1.30
C PRO A 55 11.50 -3.10 -2.71
N SER A 56 12.49 -2.21 -2.81
CA SER A 56 13.05 -1.83 -4.11
C SER A 56 13.49 -3.06 -4.89
N GLY A 57 13.18 -3.11 -6.18
CA GLY A 57 13.50 -4.27 -7.03
C GLY A 57 12.59 -5.50 -6.84
N SER A 58 11.50 -5.43 -6.07
CA SER A 58 10.60 -6.58 -5.88
C SER A 58 9.70 -6.91 -7.08
N GLY A 59 9.69 -6.09 -8.13
CA GLY A 59 8.91 -6.30 -9.36
C GLY A 59 7.62 -5.49 -9.46
N LYS A 60 7.29 -4.63 -8.48
CA LYS A 60 6.03 -3.84 -8.46
C LYS A 60 5.79 -3.03 -9.74
N SER A 61 6.75 -2.17 -10.10
CA SER A 61 6.63 -1.32 -11.29
C SER A 61 6.63 -2.18 -12.56
N THR A 62 7.35 -3.30 -12.60
CA THR A 62 7.29 -4.23 -13.74
C THR A 62 5.90 -4.85 -13.91
N VAL A 63 5.23 -5.25 -12.81
CA VAL A 63 3.83 -5.69 -12.86
C VAL A 63 2.92 -4.57 -13.35
N LEU A 64 3.08 -3.35 -12.81
CA LEU A 64 2.29 -2.18 -13.20
C LEU A 64 2.48 -1.80 -14.68
N MET A 65 3.73 -1.80 -15.17
CA MET A 65 4.06 -1.51 -16.57
C MET A 65 3.56 -2.60 -17.51
N SER A 66 3.55 -3.86 -17.06
CA SER A 66 2.96 -4.97 -17.80
C SER A 66 1.44 -4.82 -17.89
N LEU A 67 0.76 -4.41 -16.81
CA LEU A 67 -0.67 -4.03 -16.83
C LEU A 67 -0.92 -2.84 -17.75
N ALA A 68 0.00 -1.88 -17.78
CA ALA A 68 -0.10 -0.70 -18.62
C ALA A 68 0.15 -0.98 -20.12
N GLY A 69 0.82 -2.09 -20.43
CA GLY A 69 1.25 -2.47 -21.77
C GLY A 69 2.53 -1.78 -22.24
N PHE A 70 3.26 -1.12 -21.34
CA PHE A 70 4.58 -0.57 -21.64
C PHE A 70 5.65 -1.68 -21.66
N ASP A 71 5.46 -2.70 -20.83
CA ASP A 71 6.26 -3.92 -20.86
C ASP A 71 5.40 -5.09 -21.36
N LEU A 72 5.94 -5.85 -22.32
CA LEU A 72 5.30 -7.08 -22.79
C LEU A 72 5.79 -8.26 -21.95
N PRO A 73 4.89 -9.06 -21.35
CA PRO A 73 5.30 -10.21 -20.56
C PRO A 73 5.87 -11.33 -21.43
N ASP A 74 6.81 -12.08 -20.87
CA ASP A 74 7.39 -13.27 -21.51
C ASP A 74 6.48 -14.49 -21.35
N ALA A 75 5.67 -14.53 -20.29
CA ALA A 75 4.64 -15.55 -20.09
C ALA A 75 3.47 -15.01 -19.25
N GLY A 76 2.37 -15.74 -19.26
CA GLY A 76 1.15 -15.40 -18.53
C GLY A 76 0.15 -14.61 -19.35
N ARG A 77 -0.93 -14.17 -18.71
CA ARG A 77 -2.01 -13.40 -19.33
C ARG A 77 -2.47 -12.27 -18.44
N ILE A 78 -2.92 -11.19 -19.06
CA ILE A 78 -3.54 -10.04 -18.41
C ILE A 78 -4.90 -9.83 -19.06
N LEU A 79 -5.96 -9.87 -18.25
CA LEU A 79 -7.32 -9.60 -18.66
C LEU A 79 -7.86 -8.38 -17.92
N ILE A 80 -8.53 -7.48 -18.64
CA ILE A 80 -9.21 -6.30 -18.07
C ILE A 80 -10.67 -6.35 -18.49
N GLY A 81 -11.59 -6.41 -17.53
CA GLY A 81 -13.02 -6.57 -17.80
C GLY A 81 -13.35 -7.87 -18.55
N GLY A 82 -12.53 -8.91 -18.39
CA GLY A 82 -12.67 -10.19 -19.09
C GLY A 82 -12.01 -10.26 -20.47
N GLU A 83 -11.52 -9.15 -21.02
CA GLU A 83 -10.84 -9.12 -22.32
C GLU A 83 -9.32 -9.28 -22.15
N ASP A 84 -8.73 -10.20 -22.91
CA ASP A 84 -7.27 -10.40 -22.93
C ASP A 84 -6.58 -9.19 -23.59
N CYS A 85 -5.81 -8.45 -22.80
CA CYS A 85 -5.07 -7.28 -23.26
C CYS A 85 -3.56 -7.50 -23.26
N THR A 86 -3.08 -8.73 -23.08
CA THR A 86 -1.66 -9.07 -22.83
C THR A 86 -0.71 -8.43 -23.84
N HIS A 87 -1.05 -8.47 -25.13
CA HIS A 87 -0.25 -7.90 -26.23
C HIS A 87 -0.82 -6.59 -26.79
N LEU A 88 -1.86 -6.02 -26.17
CA LEU A 88 -2.39 -4.72 -26.58
C LEU A 88 -1.43 -3.61 -26.15
N PRO A 89 -1.12 -2.64 -27.04
CA PRO A 89 -0.30 -1.49 -26.68
C PRO A 89 -1.06 -0.55 -25.72
N PRO A 90 -0.37 0.32 -24.96
CA PRO A 90 -0.97 1.11 -23.89
C PRO A 90 -2.19 1.94 -24.33
N HIS A 91 -2.11 2.58 -25.49
CA HIS A 91 -3.17 3.43 -26.03
C HIS A 91 -4.46 2.68 -26.39
N ARG A 92 -4.41 1.34 -26.52
CA ARG A 92 -5.59 0.48 -26.77
C ARG A 92 -6.17 -0.16 -25.50
N ARG A 93 -5.49 -0.06 -24.35
CA ARG A 93 -5.97 -0.65 -23.09
C ARG A 93 -7.03 0.18 -22.37
N ASN A 94 -7.21 1.44 -22.76
CA ASN A 94 -8.20 2.35 -22.20
C ASN A 94 -8.10 2.54 -20.66
N ILE A 95 -6.87 2.72 -20.17
CA ILE A 95 -6.51 2.82 -18.74
C ILE A 95 -5.88 4.16 -18.38
N GLY A 96 -6.32 4.76 -17.28
CA GLY A 96 -5.70 5.95 -16.72
C GLY A 96 -4.33 5.62 -16.12
N MET A 97 -3.37 6.54 -16.20
CA MET A 97 -2.05 6.34 -15.60
C MET A 97 -1.50 7.62 -14.98
N VAL A 98 -0.93 7.49 -13.78
CA VAL A 98 -0.17 8.53 -13.08
C VAL A 98 1.25 7.99 -12.83
N PHE A 99 2.25 8.74 -13.28
CA PHE A 99 3.66 8.42 -13.09
C PHE A 99 4.24 9.16 -11.89
N GLN A 100 5.36 8.65 -11.36
CA GLN A 100 6.07 9.18 -10.20
C GLN A 100 6.36 10.69 -10.27
N ASN A 101 6.85 11.18 -11.41
CA ASN A 101 7.22 12.60 -11.58
C ASN A 101 6.07 13.50 -12.07
N TYR A 102 4.82 13.02 -12.05
CA TYR A 102 3.62 13.64 -12.62
C TYR A 102 3.65 13.84 -14.15
N THR A 103 4.84 14.03 -14.73
CA THR A 103 5.17 14.23 -16.15
C THR A 103 4.21 15.19 -16.83
N LEU A 104 3.96 16.35 -16.20
CA LEU A 104 3.20 17.43 -16.82
C LEU A 104 4.01 18.04 -17.97
N PHE A 105 3.35 18.37 -19.07
CA PHE A 105 3.98 19.06 -20.18
C PHE A 105 4.21 20.53 -19.78
N PRO A 106 5.47 20.97 -19.62
CA PRO A 106 5.77 22.28 -19.02
C PRO A 106 5.39 23.45 -19.93
N HIS A 107 5.24 23.18 -21.23
CA HIS A 107 4.88 24.15 -22.27
C HIS A 107 3.36 24.22 -22.52
N LEU A 108 2.55 23.41 -21.84
CA LEU A 108 1.09 23.42 -21.95
C LEU A 108 0.48 24.03 -20.69
N SER A 109 -0.67 24.71 -20.85
CA SER A 109 -1.48 25.14 -19.72
C SER A 109 -2.01 23.94 -18.93
N VAL A 110 -2.52 24.17 -17.72
CA VAL A 110 -3.18 23.14 -16.91
C VAL A 110 -4.36 22.51 -17.67
N ALA A 111 -5.21 23.32 -18.29
CA ALA A 111 -6.33 22.82 -19.08
C ALA A 111 -5.85 22.00 -20.29
N ASP A 112 -4.77 22.43 -20.97
CA ASP A 112 -4.23 21.69 -22.11
C ASP A 112 -3.53 20.39 -21.70
N ASN A 113 -2.88 20.37 -20.54
CA ASN A 113 -2.34 19.15 -19.94
C ASN A 113 -3.45 18.13 -19.73
N VAL A 114 -4.56 18.54 -19.09
CA VAL A 114 -5.71 17.66 -18.82
C VAL A 114 -6.42 17.26 -20.12
N ALA A 115 -6.55 18.16 -21.10
CA ALA A 115 -7.21 17.87 -22.37
C ALA A 115 -6.35 17.02 -23.34
N PHE A 116 -5.05 16.84 -23.08
CA PHE A 116 -4.13 16.20 -24.01
C PHE A 116 -4.54 14.77 -24.41
N PRO A 117 -4.94 13.87 -23.49
CA PRO A 117 -5.39 12.53 -23.87
C PRO A 117 -6.64 12.53 -24.77
N LEU A 118 -7.55 13.49 -24.56
CA LEU A 118 -8.74 13.65 -25.41
C LEU A 118 -8.37 14.12 -26.82
N LYS A 119 -7.39 15.03 -26.93
CA LYS A 119 -6.85 15.46 -28.22
C LYS A 119 -6.27 14.28 -29.00
N MET A 120 -5.52 13.39 -28.35
CA MET A 120 -4.96 12.19 -28.98
C MET A 120 -6.02 11.19 -29.43
N ARG A 121 -7.21 11.22 -28.81
CA ARG A 121 -8.39 10.42 -29.20
C ARG A 121 -9.27 11.09 -30.26
N GLY A 122 -8.84 12.21 -30.84
CA GLY A 122 -9.59 12.92 -31.88
C GLY A 122 -10.79 13.72 -31.39
N ILE A 123 -10.93 13.95 -30.08
CA ILE A 123 -12.07 14.70 -29.52
C ILE A 123 -11.96 16.18 -29.89
N GLY A 124 -13.08 16.75 -30.34
CA GLY A 124 -13.20 18.13 -30.81
C GLY A 124 -12.82 19.15 -29.74
N ARG A 125 -12.40 20.35 -30.17
CA ARG A 125 -11.83 21.39 -29.28
C ARG A 125 -12.78 21.84 -28.18
N ALA A 126 -14.04 22.10 -28.51
CA ALA A 126 -15.05 22.55 -27.54
C ALA A 126 -15.31 21.47 -26.49
N GLU A 127 -15.52 20.23 -26.93
CA GLU A 127 -15.80 19.10 -26.04
C GLU A 127 -14.62 18.77 -25.11
N ARG A 128 -13.39 18.72 -25.64
CA ARG A 128 -12.22 18.43 -24.79
C ARG A 128 -11.96 19.52 -23.75
N ARG A 129 -12.27 20.78 -24.07
CA ARG A 129 -12.17 21.91 -23.13
C ARG A 129 -13.15 21.73 -21.98
N ALA A 130 -14.42 21.48 -22.29
CA ALA A 130 -15.46 21.26 -21.28
C ALA A 130 -15.15 20.06 -20.38
N ARG A 131 -14.71 18.92 -20.96
CA ARG A 131 -14.31 17.74 -20.19
C ARG A 131 -13.08 17.98 -19.32
N ALA A 132 -12.11 18.76 -19.79
CA ALA A 132 -10.94 19.12 -18.99
C ALA A 132 -11.29 20.03 -17.81
N GLU A 133 -12.19 20.99 -18.00
CA GLU A 133 -12.69 21.84 -16.92
C GLU A 133 -13.47 21.05 -15.88
N ALA A 134 -14.35 20.12 -16.30
CA ALA A 134 -15.05 19.22 -15.40
C ALA A 134 -14.08 18.29 -14.62
N ALA A 135 -13.03 17.78 -15.27
CA ALA A 135 -12.02 16.97 -14.58
C ALA A 135 -11.21 17.79 -13.56
N LEU A 136 -10.95 19.08 -13.84
CA LEU A 136 -10.30 19.98 -12.89
C LEU A 136 -11.19 20.28 -11.68
N GLU A 137 -12.51 20.39 -11.88
CA GLU A 137 -13.47 20.56 -10.79
C GLU A 137 -13.48 19.35 -9.85
N VAL A 138 -13.49 18.14 -10.41
CA VAL A 138 -13.45 16.88 -9.65
C VAL A 138 -12.24 16.82 -8.71
N VAL A 139 -11.07 17.30 -9.16
CA VAL A 139 -9.84 17.38 -8.35
C VAL A 139 -9.68 18.71 -7.59
N ARG A 140 -10.76 19.50 -7.44
CA ARG A 140 -10.77 20.77 -6.68
C ARG A 140 -9.77 21.81 -7.18
N LEU A 141 -9.63 21.91 -8.50
CA LEU A 141 -8.79 22.90 -9.21
C LEU A 141 -9.60 23.78 -10.17
N SER A 142 -10.88 24.04 -9.85
CA SER A 142 -11.72 24.98 -10.59
C SER A 142 -11.03 26.34 -10.72
N GLY A 143 -10.99 26.90 -11.94
CA GLY A 143 -10.32 28.18 -12.23
C GLY A 143 -8.81 28.12 -12.46
N PHE A 144 -8.15 26.96 -12.30
CA PHE A 144 -6.70 26.84 -12.48
C PHE A 144 -6.29 26.61 -13.95
N GLY A 145 -7.25 26.41 -14.86
CA GLY A 145 -6.99 25.95 -16.23
C GLY A 145 -6.01 26.81 -17.03
N ALA A 146 -5.94 28.13 -16.80
CA ALA A 146 -5.04 29.04 -17.50
C ALA A 146 -3.61 29.06 -16.95
N ARG A 147 -3.36 28.48 -15.77
CA ARG A 147 -2.03 28.44 -15.17
C ARG A 147 -1.10 27.50 -15.94
N MET A 148 0.19 27.70 -15.78
CA MET A 148 1.26 26.80 -16.22
C MET A 148 1.70 25.89 -15.05
N PRO A 149 2.23 24.68 -15.31
CA PRO A 149 2.68 23.76 -14.25
C PRO A 149 3.63 24.40 -13.23
N ARG A 150 4.55 25.26 -13.68
CA ARG A 150 5.50 26.00 -12.81
C ARG A 150 4.85 26.98 -11.82
N GLN A 151 3.56 27.29 -11.98
CA GLN A 151 2.79 28.18 -11.10
C GLN A 151 1.99 27.40 -10.04
N LEU A 152 2.21 26.09 -9.93
CA LEU A 152 1.48 25.18 -9.06
C LEU A 152 2.39 24.60 -7.97
N SER A 153 1.84 24.39 -6.78
CA SER A 153 2.48 23.57 -5.74
C SER A 153 2.58 22.09 -6.17
N GLY A 154 3.40 21.28 -5.50
CA GLY A 154 3.54 19.85 -5.81
C GLY A 154 2.22 19.09 -5.79
N GLY A 155 1.39 19.30 -4.76
CA GLY A 155 0.07 18.65 -4.66
C GLY A 155 -0.90 19.13 -5.72
N GLN A 156 -0.84 20.40 -6.12
CA GLN A 156 -1.62 20.91 -7.26
C GLN A 156 -1.18 20.26 -8.57
N GLN A 157 0.13 20.10 -8.81
CA GLN A 157 0.63 19.39 -9.99
C GLN A 157 0.16 17.93 -10.02
N GLN A 158 0.17 17.26 -8.86
CA GLN A 158 -0.36 15.90 -8.74
C GLN A 158 -1.86 15.83 -9.05
N ARG A 159 -2.66 16.75 -8.51
CA ARG A 159 -4.10 16.85 -8.84
C ARG A 159 -4.33 17.07 -10.34
N VAL A 160 -3.50 17.87 -11.01
CA VAL A 160 -3.53 18.02 -12.48
C VAL A 160 -3.20 16.71 -13.19
N ALA A 161 -2.19 15.97 -12.73
CA ALA A 161 -1.83 14.66 -13.30
C ALA A 161 -2.98 13.64 -13.13
N LEU A 162 -3.65 13.65 -11.99
CA LEU A 162 -4.81 12.82 -11.72
C LEU A 162 -6.00 13.21 -12.61
N ALA A 163 -6.32 14.50 -12.73
CA ALA A 163 -7.33 15.00 -13.65
C ALA A 163 -7.06 14.56 -15.09
N ARG A 164 -5.80 14.67 -15.55
CA ARG A 164 -5.38 14.19 -16.87
C ARG A 164 -5.59 12.68 -17.04
N ALA A 165 -5.31 11.89 -16.00
CA ALA A 165 -5.49 10.44 -16.05
C ALA A 165 -6.97 10.03 -16.14
N ILE A 166 -7.88 10.77 -15.49
CA ILE A 166 -9.31 10.44 -15.41
C ILE A 166 -10.19 11.15 -16.45
N VAL A 167 -9.67 12.16 -17.18
CA VAL A 167 -10.47 13.06 -18.05
C VAL A 167 -11.35 12.33 -19.08
N TYR A 168 -10.90 11.16 -19.55
CA TYR A 168 -11.62 10.37 -20.54
C TYR A 168 -12.42 9.21 -19.93
N ARG A 169 -12.58 9.21 -18.60
CA ARG A 169 -13.34 8.25 -17.80
C ARG A 169 -12.88 6.79 -17.98
N PRO A 170 -11.60 6.47 -17.66
CA PRO A 170 -11.15 5.09 -17.68
C PRO A 170 -11.83 4.26 -16.60
N ARG A 171 -11.96 2.95 -16.83
CA ARG A 171 -12.47 1.98 -15.81
C ARG A 171 -11.38 1.54 -14.82
N VAL A 172 -10.11 1.77 -15.18
CA VAL A 172 -8.92 1.37 -14.40
C VAL A 172 -7.96 2.55 -14.34
N LEU A 173 -7.39 2.79 -13.17
CA LEU A 173 -6.35 3.78 -12.93
C LEU A 173 -5.11 3.10 -12.32
N LEU A 174 -3.97 3.26 -12.99
CA LEU A 174 -2.67 2.76 -12.54
C LEU A 174 -1.85 3.93 -11.98
N MET A 175 -1.22 3.76 -10.83
CA MET A 175 -0.40 4.79 -10.20
C MET A 175 0.94 4.23 -9.76
N ASP A 176 2.04 4.82 -10.24
CA ASP A 176 3.42 4.40 -9.93
C ASP A 176 4.08 5.39 -8.97
N GLU A 177 4.17 5.03 -7.69
CA GLU A 177 4.76 5.83 -6.60
C GLU A 177 4.36 7.33 -6.61
N PRO A 178 3.06 7.66 -6.77
CA PRO A 178 2.62 9.02 -7.06
C PRO A 178 2.82 9.99 -5.88
N LEU A 179 3.12 9.50 -4.69
CA LEU A 179 3.28 10.28 -3.47
C LEU A 179 4.73 10.40 -2.98
N SER A 180 5.67 9.74 -3.66
CA SER A 180 7.07 9.60 -3.21
C SER A 180 7.82 10.94 -3.09
N ALA A 181 7.50 11.92 -3.95
CA ALA A 181 8.17 13.22 -3.98
C ALA A 181 7.56 14.26 -3.00
N LEU A 182 6.52 13.90 -2.24
CA LEU A 182 5.80 14.82 -1.36
C LEU A 182 6.33 14.79 0.08
N ASP A 183 6.30 15.96 0.74
CA ASP A 183 6.47 16.04 2.18
C ASP A 183 5.32 15.37 2.93
N LYS A 184 5.51 15.11 4.22
CA LYS A 184 4.58 14.32 5.04
C LYS A 184 3.15 14.89 5.08
N ASN A 185 2.99 16.19 5.31
CA ASN A 185 1.67 16.79 5.49
C ASN A 185 0.89 16.78 4.17
N LEU A 186 1.57 17.16 3.09
CA LEU A 186 0.96 17.15 1.76
C LEU A 186 0.65 15.74 1.28
N ARG A 187 1.51 14.76 1.61
CA ARG A 187 1.27 13.35 1.35
C ARG A 187 -0.01 12.87 2.02
N GLU A 188 -0.19 13.14 3.31
CA GLU A 188 -1.40 12.77 4.06
C GLU A 188 -2.67 13.41 3.46
N GLU A 189 -2.63 14.70 3.11
CA GLU A 189 -3.73 15.37 2.42
C GLU A 189 -4.07 14.68 1.08
N MET A 190 -3.05 14.34 0.30
CA MET A 190 -3.24 13.71 -1.00
C MET A 190 -3.74 12.26 -0.90
N GLN A 191 -3.38 11.51 0.15
CA GLN A 191 -3.95 10.18 0.39
C GLN A 191 -5.47 10.25 0.60
N ILE A 192 -5.93 11.20 1.43
CA ILE A 192 -7.36 11.42 1.69
C ILE A 192 -8.08 11.78 0.39
N GLU A 193 -7.48 12.66 -0.41
CA GLU A 193 -8.06 13.10 -1.68
C GLU A 193 -8.16 11.96 -2.71
N ILE A 194 -7.14 11.12 -2.83
CA ILE A 194 -7.17 9.95 -3.72
C ILE A 194 -8.28 8.98 -3.27
N LYS A 195 -8.43 8.74 -1.97
CA LYS A 195 -9.48 7.87 -1.42
C LYS A 195 -10.88 8.43 -1.65
N ARG A 196 -11.06 9.75 -1.51
CA ARG A 196 -12.30 10.43 -1.87
C ARG A 196 -12.65 10.23 -3.35
N LEU A 197 -11.67 10.47 -4.23
CA LEU A 197 -11.86 10.33 -5.68
C LEU A 197 -12.17 8.88 -6.08
N HIS A 198 -11.53 7.91 -5.46
CA HIS A 198 -11.85 6.49 -5.64
C HIS A 198 -13.31 6.19 -5.27
N SER A 199 -13.76 6.65 -4.09
CA SER A 199 -15.13 6.46 -3.62
C SER A 199 -16.17 7.15 -4.50
N GLU A 200 -15.86 8.32 -5.08
CA GLU A 200 -16.77 9.06 -5.95
C GLU A 200 -16.86 8.46 -7.36
N LEU A 201 -15.74 7.95 -7.89
CA LEU A 201 -15.66 7.49 -9.27
C LEU A 201 -15.93 6.00 -9.45
N GLY A 202 -15.70 5.17 -8.42
CA GLY A 202 -15.88 3.71 -8.48
C GLY A 202 -14.95 2.98 -9.46
N ILE A 203 -13.83 3.62 -9.82
CA ILE A 203 -12.81 3.07 -10.73
C ILE A 203 -11.94 2.03 -10.00
N THR A 204 -11.46 1.02 -10.72
CA THR A 204 -10.48 0.07 -10.17
C THR A 204 -9.11 0.75 -10.09
N ILE A 205 -8.42 0.68 -8.96
CA ILE A 205 -7.12 1.31 -8.75
C ILE A 205 -6.04 0.26 -8.47
N VAL A 206 -4.93 0.35 -9.20
CA VAL A 206 -3.67 -0.35 -8.85
C VAL A 206 -2.63 0.69 -8.49
N PHE A 207 -2.20 0.67 -7.23
CA PHE A 207 -1.32 1.66 -6.65
C PHE A 207 0.02 1.03 -6.24
N VAL A 208 1.12 1.46 -6.83
CA VAL A 208 2.47 1.01 -6.42
C VAL A 208 3.03 1.99 -5.40
N THR A 209 3.52 1.46 -4.28
CA THR A 209 4.26 2.25 -3.29
C THR A 209 5.32 1.40 -2.58
N HIS A 210 6.28 2.10 -1.97
CA HIS A 210 7.21 1.54 -1.00
C HIS A 210 6.85 1.92 0.44
N ASP A 211 5.90 2.85 0.63
CA ASP A 211 5.43 3.30 1.94
C ASP A 211 4.30 2.39 2.44
N GLN A 212 4.50 1.81 3.63
CA GLN A 212 3.55 0.88 4.23
C GLN A 212 2.29 1.60 4.73
N GLY A 213 2.44 2.82 5.25
CA GLY A 213 1.33 3.62 5.75
C GLY A 213 0.36 3.99 4.64
N GLU A 214 0.89 4.35 3.47
CA GLU A 214 0.09 4.58 2.26
C GLU A 214 -0.75 3.35 1.90
N ALA A 215 -0.11 2.19 1.78
CA ALA A 215 -0.78 0.95 1.40
C ALA A 215 -1.86 0.53 2.42
N LEU A 216 -1.55 0.63 3.72
CA LEU A 216 -2.47 0.24 4.79
C LEU A 216 -3.66 1.20 4.97
N THR A 217 -3.50 2.48 4.63
CA THR A 217 -4.52 3.51 4.85
C THR A 217 -5.48 3.64 3.66
N MET A 218 -4.98 3.45 2.45
CA MET A 218 -5.75 3.70 1.23
C MET A 218 -6.38 2.45 0.62
N ALA A 219 -5.68 1.32 0.63
CA ALA A 219 -6.08 0.16 -0.17
C ALA A 219 -7.07 -0.76 0.56
N ASP A 220 -7.99 -1.35 -0.19
CA ASP A 220 -8.87 -2.42 0.28
C ASP A 220 -8.06 -3.68 0.56
N ARG A 221 -7.13 -4.01 -0.35
CA ARG A 221 -6.18 -5.12 -0.27
C ARG A 221 -4.79 -4.66 -0.65
N VAL A 222 -3.78 -5.32 -0.08
CA VAL A 222 -2.38 -5.09 -0.47
C VAL A 222 -1.78 -6.41 -0.92
N ALA A 223 -1.07 -6.37 -2.04
CA ALA A 223 -0.23 -7.45 -2.52
C ALA A 223 1.22 -7.15 -2.11
N ILE A 224 1.80 -7.99 -1.27
CA ILE A 224 3.20 -7.90 -0.87
C ILE A 224 4.04 -8.69 -1.86
N LEU A 225 5.01 -8.04 -2.51
CA LEU A 225 5.94 -8.63 -3.46
C LEU A 225 7.35 -8.72 -2.89
N ARG A 226 8.04 -9.82 -3.19
CA ARG A 226 9.46 -10.02 -2.93
C ARG A 226 10.08 -10.83 -4.06
N ALA A 227 11.21 -10.37 -4.58
CA ALA A 227 11.98 -11.09 -5.62
C ALA A 227 11.10 -11.58 -6.78
N GLY A 228 10.23 -10.70 -7.31
CA GLY A 228 9.36 -11.00 -8.44
C GLY A 228 8.15 -11.89 -8.12
N ARG A 229 7.94 -12.29 -6.86
CA ARG A 229 6.84 -13.18 -6.44
C ARG A 229 5.94 -12.51 -5.41
N VAL A 230 4.65 -12.82 -5.50
CA VAL A 230 3.66 -12.46 -4.47
C VAL A 230 3.89 -13.30 -3.23
N GLN A 231 4.05 -12.65 -2.08
CA GLN A 231 4.22 -13.28 -0.77
C GLN A 231 2.89 -13.43 -0.03
N GLN A 232 2.00 -12.46 -0.18
CA GLN A 232 0.66 -12.46 0.40
C GLN A 232 -0.20 -11.41 -0.30
N ILE A 233 -1.49 -11.70 -0.46
CA ILE A 233 -2.51 -10.72 -0.87
C ILE A 233 -3.66 -10.83 0.13
N ALA A 234 -3.92 -9.78 0.89
CA ALA A 234 -5.00 -9.78 1.86
C ALA A 234 -5.45 -8.34 2.17
N PRO A 235 -6.59 -8.15 2.86
CA PRO A 235 -6.95 -6.86 3.41
C PRO A 235 -5.84 -6.29 4.30
N ALA A 236 -5.67 -4.97 4.30
CA ALA A 236 -4.61 -4.27 5.05
C ALA A 236 -4.53 -4.73 6.52
N ARG A 237 -5.69 -4.82 7.18
CA ARG A 237 -5.79 -5.31 8.56
C ARG A 237 -5.29 -6.74 8.73
N THR A 238 -5.68 -7.65 7.82
CA THR A 238 -5.22 -9.04 7.87
C THR A 238 -3.71 -9.16 7.66
N LEU A 239 -3.11 -8.35 6.79
CA LEU A 239 -1.65 -8.34 6.62
C LEU A 239 -0.92 -7.89 7.87
N TYR A 240 -1.48 -6.90 8.56
CA TYR A 240 -0.92 -6.41 9.81
C TYR A 240 -1.09 -7.43 10.95
N GLU A 241 -2.30 -7.95 11.13
CA GLU A 241 -2.64 -8.81 12.26
C GLU A 241 -2.18 -10.26 12.09
N ARG A 242 -2.20 -10.78 10.86
CA ARG A 242 -1.91 -12.18 10.52
C ARG A 242 -1.15 -12.30 9.18
N PRO A 243 0.11 -11.81 9.12
CA PRO A 243 0.97 -12.02 7.96
C PRO A 243 1.19 -13.52 7.71
N ALA A 244 1.26 -13.92 6.45
CA ALA A 244 1.28 -15.34 6.05
C ALA A 244 2.65 -16.01 6.20
N ASN A 245 3.72 -15.22 6.28
CA ASN A 245 5.09 -15.69 6.44
C ASN A 245 5.96 -14.64 7.15
N LEU A 246 7.15 -15.05 7.58
CA LEU A 246 8.07 -14.19 8.32
C LEU A 246 8.49 -12.96 7.54
N PHE A 247 8.66 -13.07 6.21
CA PHE A 247 8.96 -11.91 5.39
C PHE A 247 7.85 -10.86 5.48
N ALA A 248 6.59 -11.23 5.21
CA ALA A 248 5.45 -10.32 5.35
C ALA A 248 5.35 -9.75 6.76
N ALA A 249 5.60 -10.59 7.79
CA ALA A 249 5.54 -10.19 9.19
C ALA A 249 6.57 -9.12 9.58
N GLY A 250 7.78 -9.18 9.03
CA GLY A 250 8.81 -8.15 9.28
C GLY A 250 8.85 -7.04 8.23
N PHE A 251 8.08 -7.18 7.15
CA PHE A 251 7.98 -6.15 6.12
C PHE A 251 6.86 -5.14 6.43
N ILE A 252 5.80 -5.53 7.14
CA ILE A 252 4.69 -4.65 7.54
C ILE A 252 4.73 -4.33 9.03
N GLY A 253 5.08 -3.08 9.34
CA GLY A 253 5.31 -2.58 10.70
C GLY A 253 6.56 -3.17 11.35
N ASP A 254 6.82 -2.73 12.59
CA ASP A 254 7.84 -3.37 13.41
C ASP A 254 7.34 -4.71 13.96
N MET A 255 8.23 -5.69 14.06
CA MET A 255 7.93 -7.01 14.60
C MET A 255 9.18 -7.57 15.29
N ASN A 256 9.02 -8.00 16.54
CA ASN A 256 10.06 -8.81 17.20
C ASN A 256 10.03 -10.21 16.63
N ARG A 257 11.20 -10.80 16.42
CA ARG A 257 11.36 -12.20 16.01
C ARG A 257 12.24 -12.89 17.04
N ILE A 258 11.62 -13.65 17.91
CA ILE A 258 12.27 -14.27 19.06
C ILE A 258 12.40 -15.77 18.76
N PRO A 259 13.63 -16.30 18.62
CA PRO A 259 13.84 -17.74 18.54
C PRO A 259 13.24 -18.44 19.75
N THR A 260 12.50 -19.52 19.52
CA THR A 260 11.80 -20.25 20.58
C THR A 260 11.80 -21.75 20.30
N THR A 261 11.57 -22.54 21.35
CA THR A 261 11.21 -23.96 21.20
C THR A 261 9.70 -24.10 21.40
N TRP A 262 9.01 -24.65 20.42
CA TRP A 262 7.58 -24.95 20.47
C TRP A 262 7.36 -26.41 20.91
N ASP A 263 6.56 -26.66 21.95
CA ASP A 263 6.28 -28.02 22.43
C ASP A 263 4.93 -28.60 21.92
N GLY A 264 4.23 -27.87 21.06
CA GLY A 264 2.87 -28.20 20.61
C GLY A 264 1.77 -27.47 21.38
N ARG A 265 2.09 -26.79 22.49
CA ARG A 265 1.15 -26.04 23.32
C ARG A 265 1.66 -24.67 23.78
N ALA A 266 2.94 -24.56 24.10
CA ALA A 266 3.59 -23.36 24.59
C ALA A 266 4.92 -23.08 23.85
N ALA A 267 5.23 -21.80 23.70
CA ALA A 267 6.51 -21.32 23.20
C ALA A 267 7.46 -21.07 24.39
N HIS A 268 8.64 -21.67 24.37
CA HIS A 268 9.65 -21.53 25.42
C HIS A 268 10.67 -20.45 25.02
N VAL A 269 10.75 -19.38 25.81
CA VAL A 269 11.61 -18.21 25.58
C VAL A 269 12.30 -17.86 26.89
N ALA A 270 13.63 -17.69 26.89
CA ALA A 270 14.42 -17.37 28.10
C ALA A 270 14.06 -18.21 29.34
N GLY A 271 13.81 -19.52 29.15
CA GLY A 271 13.44 -20.45 30.23
C GLY A 271 12.01 -20.31 30.77
N ARG A 272 11.16 -19.50 30.13
CA ARG A 272 9.74 -19.32 30.47
C ARG A 272 8.85 -19.91 29.37
N ALA A 273 7.77 -20.56 29.78
CA ALA A 273 6.74 -21.05 28.87
C ALA A 273 5.65 -19.98 28.67
N LEU A 274 5.44 -19.59 27.41
CA LEU A 274 4.39 -18.66 27.00
C LEU A 274 3.24 -19.46 26.39
N ALA A 275 2.06 -19.38 27.02
CA ALA A 275 0.86 -19.96 26.46
C ALA A 275 0.41 -19.14 25.23
N LEU A 276 0.18 -19.83 24.12
CA LEU A 276 -0.34 -19.22 22.90
C LEU A 276 -1.80 -19.64 22.68
N GLU A 277 -2.57 -18.78 22.05
CA GLU A 277 -3.90 -19.16 21.54
C GLU A 277 -3.76 -20.21 20.43
N ALA A 278 -4.79 -21.03 20.22
CA ALA A 278 -4.77 -22.11 19.24
C ALA A 278 -4.48 -21.58 17.81
N GLU A 279 -4.96 -20.38 17.53
CA GLU A 279 -4.80 -19.69 16.26
C GLU A 279 -3.49 -18.91 16.15
N ALA A 280 -2.58 -18.97 17.12
CA ALA A 280 -1.30 -18.24 17.04
C ALA A 280 -0.39 -18.80 15.93
N ALA A 281 -0.48 -20.10 15.63
CA ALA A 281 0.26 -20.71 14.53
C ALA A 281 -0.31 -20.23 13.18
N VAL A 282 0.55 -19.59 12.38
CA VAL A 282 0.16 -19.08 11.05
C VAL A 282 0.13 -20.19 10.00
N SER A 283 0.94 -21.23 10.21
CA SER A 283 1.00 -22.44 9.40
C SER A 283 1.22 -23.65 10.32
N ALA A 284 1.28 -24.86 9.76
CA ALA A 284 1.65 -26.05 10.53
C ALA A 284 3.09 -25.91 11.05
N VAL A 285 3.24 -25.71 12.37
CA VAL A 285 4.53 -25.64 13.05
C VAL A 285 4.71 -26.94 13.86
N PRO A 286 5.62 -27.84 13.47
CA PRO A 286 5.90 -29.03 14.26
C PRO A 286 6.57 -28.65 15.58
N PRO A 287 6.46 -29.48 16.63
CA PRO A 287 7.25 -29.29 17.84
C PRO A 287 8.76 -29.22 17.53
N GLY A 288 9.46 -28.30 18.18
CA GLY A 288 10.87 -28.03 17.94
C GLY A 288 11.17 -26.53 17.74
N PRO A 289 12.27 -26.19 17.05
CA PRO A 289 12.66 -24.82 16.79
C PRO A 289 11.60 -24.05 15.99
N ALA A 290 11.23 -22.87 16.48
CA ALA A 290 10.24 -21.98 15.87
C ALA A 290 10.62 -20.52 16.09
N ILE A 291 9.89 -19.61 15.44
CA ILE A 291 10.02 -18.16 15.64
C ILE A 291 8.72 -17.63 16.24
N LEU A 292 8.82 -17.04 17.42
CA LEU A 292 7.75 -16.27 18.04
C LEU A 292 7.83 -14.83 17.51
N ALA A 293 6.80 -14.40 16.80
CA ALA A 293 6.71 -13.04 16.28
C ALA A 293 5.70 -12.23 17.09
N VAL A 294 6.14 -11.10 17.64
CA VAL A 294 5.28 -10.23 18.46
C VAL A 294 5.52 -8.77 18.10
N ARG A 295 4.44 -8.04 17.84
CA ARG A 295 4.55 -6.60 17.54
C ARG A 295 4.95 -5.83 18.79
N PRO A 296 5.86 -4.83 18.71
CA PRO A 296 6.31 -4.09 19.88
C PRO A 296 5.17 -3.47 20.70
N GLU A 297 4.14 -2.93 20.03
CA GLU A 297 2.98 -2.32 20.67
C GLU A 297 2.03 -3.33 21.34
N ARG A 298 2.27 -4.63 21.17
CA ARG A 298 1.56 -5.70 21.88
C ARG A 298 2.38 -6.30 23.04
N ILE A 299 3.57 -5.77 23.31
CA ILE A 299 4.39 -6.16 24.46
C ILE A 299 4.19 -5.15 25.59
N GLY A 300 3.70 -5.62 26.73
CA GLY A 300 3.59 -4.82 27.94
C GLY A 300 4.94 -4.72 28.65
N VAL A 301 5.22 -3.56 29.26
CA VAL A 301 6.35 -3.37 30.17
C VAL A 301 5.81 -3.36 31.59
N ALA A 302 6.34 -4.24 32.44
CA ALA A 302 5.90 -4.44 33.82
C ALA A 302 7.11 -4.53 34.77
N ALA A 303 6.82 -4.66 36.07
CA ALA A 303 7.84 -4.92 37.08
C ALA A 303 8.57 -6.26 36.79
N PRO A 304 9.88 -6.34 37.08
CA PRO A 304 10.73 -7.49 36.71
C PRO A 304 10.38 -8.80 37.42
N ASP A 305 9.69 -8.74 38.56
CA ASP A 305 9.28 -9.87 39.38
C ASP A 305 7.91 -10.46 38.99
N ARG A 306 7.25 -9.88 37.99
CA ARG A 306 5.95 -10.35 37.50
C ARG A 306 6.04 -11.81 36.98
N PRO A 307 5.26 -12.77 37.52
CA PRO A 307 5.45 -14.20 37.23
C PRO A 307 5.29 -14.63 35.76
N ASP A 308 4.42 -13.95 35.02
CA ASP A 308 4.09 -14.17 33.60
C ASP A 308 4.88 -13.28 32.63
N ALA A 309 5.85 -12.51 33.14
CA ALA A 309 6.71 -11.67 32.32
C ALA A 309 8.05 -12.35 32.00
N LEU A 310 8.61 -12.04 30.84
CA LEU A 310 9.97 -12.38 30.46
C LEU A 310 10.93 -11.37 31.14
N PRO A 311 11.83 -11.82 32.03
CA PRO A 311 12.81 -10.92 32.63
C PRO A 311 13.77 -10.37 31.57
N ALA A 312 13.99 -9.06 31.61
CA ALA A 312 14.84 -8.37 30.65
C ALA A 312 15.60 -7.22 31.31
N THR A 313 16.72 -6.83 30.70
CA THR A 313 17.47 -5.63 31.05
C THR A 313 17.29 -4.59 29.93
N VAL A 314 16.85 -3.39 30.28
CA VAL A 314 16.71 -2.27 29.34
C VAL A 314 18.08 -1.92 28.79
N THR A 315 18.23 -1.91 27.47
CA THR A 315 19.46 -1.48 26.79
C THR A 315 19.34 -0.08 26.22
N ASP A 316 18.12 0.33 25.82
CA ASP A 316 17.88 1.67 25.27
C ASP A 316 16.41 2.09 25.44
N VAL A 317 16.18 3.40 25.49
CA VAL A 317 14.85 4.01 25.60
C VAL A 317 14.74 5.17 24.62
N VAL A 318 13.91 5.00 23.59
CA VAL A 318 13.73 5.99 22.53
C VAL A 318 12.38 6.69 22.69
N TYR A 319 12.42 7.95 23.12
CA TYR A 319 11.24 8.79 23.26
C TYR A 319 10.73 9.27 21.90
N GLY A 320 9.47 8.93 21.58
CA GLY A 320 8.81 9.28 20.32
C GLY A 320 7.61 10.22 20.50
N GLY A 321 7.55 11.00 21.58
CA GLY A 321 6.40 11.84 21.89
C GLY A 321 5.26 11.05 22.52
N ALA A 322 4.26 10.65 21.73
CA ALA A 322 3.09 9.93 22.23
C ALA A 322 3.38 8.48 22.67
N GLY A 323 4.40 7.85 22.08
CA GLY A 323 4.85 6.52 22.45
C GLY A 323 6.38 6.46 22.62
N THR A 324 6.82 5.62 23.55
CA THR A 324 8.23 5.34 23.80
C THR A 324 8.52 3.91 23.38
N LEU A 325 9.63 3.73 22.66
CA LEU A 325 10.17 2.42 22.33
C LEU A 325 11.21 2.02 23.38
N VAL A 326 10.93 0.95 24.11
CA VAL A 326 11.86 0.33 25.06
C VAL A 326 12.55 -0.83 24.36
N ILE A 327 13.87 -0.81 24.31
CA ILE A 327 14.69 -1.91 23.78
C ILE A 327 15.32 -2.60 24.98
N ALA A 328 15.08 -3.90 25.12
CA ALA A 328 15.56 -4.69 26.23
C ALA A 328 16.14 -6.03 25.76
N THR A 329 17.11 -6.55 26.50
CA THR A 329 17.72 -7.85 26.26
C THR A 329 17.21 -8.84 27.29
N LEU A 330 16.65 -9.96 26.81
CA LEU A 330 16.26 -11.10 27.63
C LEU A 330 17.49 -11.79 28.25
N ASP A 331 17.29 -12.58 29.30
CA ASP A 331 18.38 -13.28 29.99
C ASP A 331 19.14 -14.30 29.09
N ASP A 332 18.53 -14.74 27.98
CA ASP A 332 19.17 -15.59 26.95
C ASP A 332 19.89 -14.79 25.84
N GLY A 333 19.94 -13.46 25.96
CA GLY A 333 20.62 -12.56 25.04
C GLY A 333 19.74 -12.07 23.87
N ALA A 334 18.50 -12.54 23.72
CA ALA A 334 17.62 -12.07 22.66
C ALA A 334 17.17 -10.62 22.91
N GLN A 335 17.27 -9.76 21.88
CA GLN A 335 16.76 -8.40 21.95
C GLN A 335 15.27 -8.34 21.62
N VAL A 336 14.52 -7.62 22.44
CA VAL A 336 13.07 -7.42 22.31
C VAL A 336 12.76 -5.94 22.43
N ARG A 337 11.87 -5.46 21.57
CA ARG A 337 11.37 -4.09 21.52
C ARG A 337 9.92 -4.06 22.00
N ALA A 338 9.61 -3.22 22.97
CA ALA A 338 8.26 -2.95 23.43
C ALA A 338 7.90 -1.49 23.16
N ARG A 339 6.69 -1.21 22.70
CA ARG A 339 6.21 0.15 22.46
C ARG A 339 4.98 0.40 23.33
N ALA A 340 5.08 1.40 24.20
CA ALA A 340 3.96 1.78 25.08
C ALA A 340 3.72 3.29 25.03
N PRO A 341 2.50 3.76 25.35
CA PRO A 341 2.23 5.19 25.50
C PRO A 341 3.19 5.81 26.51
N SER A 342 3.81 6.94 26.16
CA SER A 342 4.85 7.56 27.00
C SER A 342 4.33 7.91 28.40
N ALA A 343 3.06 8.32 28.49
CA ALA A 343 2.41 8.66 29.76
C ALA A 343 2.10 7.43 30.65
N ALA A 344 2.12 6.22 30.09
CA ALA A 344 1.83 4.98 30.81
C ALA A 344 3.09 4.26 31.31
N LEU A 345 4.28 4.74 30.91
CA LEU A 345 5.55 4.13 31.32
C LEU A 345 6.13 4.85 32.55
N PRO A 346 6.71 4.10 33.51
CA PRO A 346 7.58 4.70 34.51
C PRO A 346 8.85 5.28 33.83
N PRO A 347 9.58 6.19 34.50
CA PRO A 347 10.92 6.56 34.07
C PRO A 347 11.80 5.31 33.99
N LEU A 348 12.35 5.05 32.81
CA LEU A 348 13.24 3.91 32.54
C LEU A 348 14.56 4.43 31.97
N ALA A 349 15.65 3.79 32.36
CA ALA A 349 16.98 4.05 31.87
C ALA A 349 17.68 2.74 31.42
N PRO A 350 18.68 2.82 30.52
CA PRO A 350 19.56 1.69 30.24
C PRO A 350 20.17 1.12 31.54
N GLY A 351 20.08 -0.20 31.69
CA GLY A 351 20.51 -0.94 32.88
C GLY A 351 19.37 -1.36 33.81
N ASP A 352 18.19 -0.75 33.70
CA ASP A 352 17.04 -1.11 34.53
C ASP A 352 16.53 -2.53 34.22
N ARG A 353 16.06 -3.23 35.26
CA ARG A 353 15.40 -4.54 35.11
C ARG A 353 13.89 -4.35 34.93
N VAL A 354 13.34 -4.98 33.91
CA VAL A 354 11.90 -4.97 33.60
C VAL A 354 11.39 -6.37 33.29
N GLY A 355 10.08 -6.54 33.36
CA GLY A 355 9.37 -7.70 32.84
C GLY A 355 8.67 -7.35 31.52
N LEU A 356 8.87 -8.16 30.47
CA LEU A 356 8.15 -8.03 29.21
C LEU A 356 6.97 -9.00 29.18
N VAL A 357 5.76 -8.48 29.09
CA VAL A 357 4.53 -9.27 29.09
C VAL A 357 4.05 -9.46 27.65
N VAL A 358 3.90 -10.71 27.23
CA VAL A 358 3.34 -11.10 25.92
C VAL A 358 1.96 -11.73 26.17
N PRO A 359 0.85 -11.02 25.91
CA PRO A 359 -0.48 -11.59 26.04
C PRO A 359 -0.67 -12.81 25.10
N PRO A 360 -1.46 -13.83 25.48
CA PRO A 360 -1.62 -15.05 24.67
C PRO A 360 -2.05 -14.82 23.21
N GLY A 361 -2.93 -13.84 22.95
CA GLY A 361 -3.38 -13.45 21.59
C GLY A 361 -2.50 -12.40 20.90
N ALA A 362 -1.40 -11.99 21.51
CA ALA A 362 -0.51 -10.97 20.95
C ALA A 362 0.51 -11.52 19.95
N ALA A 363 0.88 -12.79 20.12
CA ALA A 363 1.97 -13.42 19.40
C ALA A 363 1.49 -14.31 18.26
N LEU A 364 2.34 -14.44 17.24
CA LEU A 364 2.20 -15.37 16.14
C LEU A 364 3.38 -16.33 16.15
N LEU A 365 3.14 -17.57 15.75
CA LEU A 365 4.15 -18.61 15.67
C LEU A 365 4.40 -18.99 14.21
N TYR A 366 5.68 -18.99 13.83
CA TYR A 366 6.15 -19.38 12.51
C TYR A 366 7.16 -20.53 12.62
N PRO A 367 7.27 -21.37 11.59
CA PRO A 367 8.38 -22.31 11.51
C PRO A 367 9.71 -21.55 11.50
N ALA A 368 10.76 -22.15 12.06
CA ALA A 368 12.11 -21.63 11.84
C ALA A 368 12.39 -21.60 10.32
N GLU A 369 12.97 -20.50 9.82
CA GLU A 369 13.44 -20.48 8.44
C GLU A 369 14.48 -21.59 8.27
N ALA A 370 14.33 -22.41 7.21
CA ALA A 370 15.42 -23.28 6.80
C ALA A 370 16.62 -22.37 6.43
N PRO A 371 17.85 -22.73 6.85
CA PRO A 371 19.04 -21.90 6.64
C PRO A 371 19.32 -21.57 5.17
#